data_AF-A0A914UVZ4-F1
#
_entry.id   AF-A0A914UVZ4-F1
#
_cell.length_a   1.000
_cell.length_b   1.000
_cell.length_c   1.000
_cell.angle_alpha   90.00
_cell.angle_beta   90.00
_cell.angle_gamma   90.00
#
_symmetry.space_group_name_H-M   'P 1'
#
loop_
_entity.id
_entity.type
_entity.pdbx_description
1 polymer ?
#
loop_
_entity_poly.entity_id
_entity_poly.type
_entity_poly.pdbx_seq_one_letter_code
_entity_poly.pdbx_strand_id
1 'polypeptide(L)'
;MSATNGNSDKFSKLPELVKPRHYDITLKPDLTNFTFEGHETIKLEVVKPTNFLKFHSSEIVISEASAKTSEGAEWSNLPIEYDSKWMTVTLRLPEEVAKGDVTLTLKFTGVLNDKMHGFYRSSYKAADGTQRYLASTQFESTYARLSFPCWDEPLYKATFDVTLVVDEHLTALSNMGVVSENVGDGKKTVKYGTTPIMSTYLVAFVVGEFDYVESQTKGGVAMRVYSVPGKKEQGEFALELATRAIEWYNEWFGIDYPLPKCDLIAIPDFSMGIYLFL
;
A
#
# COMPACT_ATOMS: atom_id res chain seq x y z
N MET A 1 -13.47 35.67 36.47
CA MET A 1 -13.19 35.77 35.03
C MET A 1 -12.43 34.51 34.64
N SER A 2 -13.13 33.51 34.14
CA SER A 2 -12.54 32.26 33.64
C SER A 2 -12.14 32.51 32.19
N ALA A 3 -10.84 32.59 31.91
CA ALA A 3 -10.34 32.58 30.55
C ALA A 3 -10.37 31.14 30.06
N THR A 4 -11.39 30.81 29.27
CA THR A 4 -11.42 29.61 28.44
C THR A 4 -10.22 29.64 27.49
N ASN A 5 -9.24 28.75 27.72
CA ASN A 5 -8.14 28.52 26.78
C ASN A 5 -8.70 27.87 25.51
N GLY A 6 -9.10 28.70 24.55
CA GLY A 6 -9.25 28.31 23.16
C GLY A 6 -7.88 28.20 22.50
N ASN A 7 -7.46 26.97 22.16
CA ASN A 7 -6.48 26.64 21.12
C ASN A 7 -6.38 25.10 21.03
N SER A 8 -6.66 24.38 19.95
CA SER A 8 -7.09 24.74 18.60
C SER A 8 -7.62 23.49 17.88
N ASP A 9 -8.85 23.52 17.36
CA ASP A 9 -9.38 22.59 16.34
C ASP A 9 -8.72 22.82 14.97
N LYS A 10 -7.40 23.01 14.94
CA LYS A 10 -6.65 23.22 13.70
C LYS A 10 -6.03 21.91 13.25
N PHE A 11 -6.18 21.64 11.96
CA PHE A 11 -5.45 20.57 11.28
C PHE A 11 -3.95 20.65 11.61
N SER A 12 -3.38 19.54 12.07
CA SER A 12 -1.95 19.43 12.36
C SER A 12 -1.34 18.36 11.48
N LYS A 13 -0.28 18.72 10.76
CA LYS A 13 0.61 17.75 10.12
C LYS A 13 1.30 16.87 11.17
N LEU A 14 1.83 15.74 10.73
CA LEU A 14 2.76 14.95 11.52
C LEU A 14 3.99 15.80 11.89
N PRO A 15 4.54 15.62 13.10
CA PRO A 15 5.72 16.35 13.52
C PRO A 15 6.94 15.95 12.70
N GLU A 16 7.74 16.92 12.27
CA GLU A 16 8.97 16.72 11.49
C GLU A 16 10.14 16.23 12.37
N LEU A 17 9.94 15.10 13.06
CA LEU A 17 10.91 14.46 13.95
C LEU A 17 11.55 13.22 13.32
N VAL A 18 10.80 12.53 12.45
CA VAL A 18 11.17 11.25 11.87
C VAL A 18 10.82 11.24 10.38
N LYS A 19 11.66 10.59 9.56
CA LYS A 19 11.41 10.37 8.13
C LYS A 19 11.48 8.88 7.81
N PRO A 20 10.45 8.29 7.17
CA PRO A 20 10.58 6.94 6.65
C PRO A 20 11.53 6.92 5.45
N ARG A 21 12.30 5.84 5.34
CA ARG A 21 13.25 5.58 4.26
C ARG A 21 12.86 4.36 3.43
N HIS A 22 12.31 3.34 4.08
CA HIS A 22 11.90 2.10 3.45
C HIS A 22 10.79 1.42 4.25
N TYR A 23 9.86 0.78 3.55
CA TYR A 23 8.83 -0.08 4.09
C TYR A 23 9.00 -1.49 3.51
N ASP A 24 9.05 -2.50 4.37
CA ASP A 24 8.86 -3.91 3.99
C ASP A 24 7.50 -4.35 4.51
N ILE A 25 6.54 -4.56 3.62
CA ILE A 25 5.13 -4.78 3.92
C ILE A 25 4.72 -6.18 3.47
N THR A 26 4.23 -6.98 4.41
CA THR A 26 3.59 -8.26 4.13
C THR A 26 2.11 -8.19 4.48
N LEU A 27 1.24 -8.50 3.53
CA LEU A 27 -0.21 -8.53 3.72
C LEU A 27 -0.78 -9.89 3.35
N LYS A 28 -1.74 -10.34 4.15
CA LYS A 28 -2.46 -11.61 3.96
C LYS A 28 -3.97 -11.32 3.99
N PRO A 29 -4.58 -10.99 2.84
CA PRO A 29 -6.02 -10.80 2.76
C PRO A 29 -6.80 -12.11 2.84
N ASP A 30 -7.97 -12.04 3.47
CA ASP A 30 -8.97 -13.09 3.53
C ASP A 30 -10.24 -12.61 2.81
N LEU A 31 -10.45 -13.10 1.59
CA LEU A 31 -11.61 -12.75 0.77
C LEU A 31 -12.91 -13.46 1.20
N THR A 32 -12.85 -14.34 2.21
CA THR A 32 -14.03 -15.00 2.78
C THR A 32 -14.55 -14.22 3.99
N ASN A 33 -13.64 -13.85 4.90
CA ASN A 33 -13.98 -13.11 6.12
C ASN A 33 -13.91 -11.59 5.94
N PHE A 34 -13.40 -11.12 4.80
CA PHE A 34 -13.22 -9.70 4.49
C PHE A 34 -12.33 -8.97 5.49
N THR A 35 -11.24 -9.60 5.86
CA THR A 35 -10.20 -9.04 6.74
C THR A 35 -8.84 -9.18 6.08
N PHE A 36 -7.83 -8.59 6.69
CA PHE A 36 -6.44 -8.88 6.34
C PHE A 36 -5.55 -8.80 7.58
N GLU A 37 -4.52 -9.64 7.59
CA GLU A 37 -3.39 -9.54 8.50
C GLU A 37 -2.27 -8.77 7.81
N GLY A 38 -1.55 -7.96 8.56
CA GLY A 38 -0.41 -7.19 8.09
C GLY A 38 0.77 -7.28 9.06
N HIS A 39 1.95 -7.35 8.49
CA HIS A 39 3.22 -7.21 9.18
C HIS A 39 4.09 -6.27 8.37
N GLU A 40 4.64 -5.26 9.02
CA GLU A 40 5.57 -4.35 8.36
C GLU A 40 6.80 -4.05 9.19
N THR A 41 7.90 -3.79 8.50
CA THR A 41 9.12 -3.22 9.07
C THR A 41 9.44 -1.92 8.33
N ILE A 42 9.54 -0.84 9.08
CA ILE A 42 9.78 0.50 8.56
C ILE A 42 11.17 0.94 9.01
N LYS A 43 12.05 1.24 8.04
CA LYS A 43 13.32 1.90 8.30
C LYS A 43 13.07 3.41 8.39
N LEU A 44 13.39 3.98 9.54
CA LEU A 44 13.14 5.36 9.90
C LEU A 44 14.49 6.07 10.16
N GLU A 45 14.54 7.35 9.83
CA GLU A 45 15.59 8.26 10.30
C GLU A 45 14.97 9.25 11.27
N VAL A 46 15.41 9.21 12.53
CA VAL A 46 15.14 10.26 13.51
C VAL A 46 15.99 11.48 13.14
N VAL A 47 15.36 12.60 12.79
CA VAL A 47 16.04 13.83 12.38
C VAL A 47 16.17 14.86 13.51
N LYS A 48 15.35 14.74 14.55
CA LYS A 48 15.40 15.53 15.78
C LYS A 48 15.14 14.60 16.97
N PRO A 49 15.83 14.79 18.12
CA PRO A 49 15.62 13.97 19.30
C PRO A 49 14.13 13.86 19.67
N THR A 50 13.68 12.64 19.98
CA THR A 50 12.28 12.37 20.31
C THR A 50 12.15 11.11 21.16
N ASN A 51 11.16 11.10 22.04
CA ASN A 51 10.77 9.92 22.82
C ASN A 51 9.44 9.32 22.34
N PHE A 52 9.00 9.64 21.11
CA PHE A 52 7.81 9.06 20.52
C PHE A 52 7.89 8.99 19.00
N LEU A 53 7.15 8.03 18.43
CA LEU A 53 6.89 7.91 17.00
C LEU A 53 5.40 8.20 16.77
N LYS A 54 5.09 9.16 15.89
CA LYS A 54 3.70 9.50 15.53
C LYS A 54 3.52 9.35 14.02
N PHE A 55 2.55 8.54 13.62
CA PHE A 55 2.23 8.23 12.23
C PHE A 55 0.71 8.09 12.04
N HIS A 56 0.27 7.97 10.80
CA HIS A 56 -1.14 7.78 10.46
C HIS A 56 -1.52 6.30 10.53
N SER A 57 -2.70 6.03 11.09
CA SER A 57 -3.33 4.72 11.11
C SER A 57 -4.81 4.90 11.48
N SER A 58 -5.71 4.25 10.76
CA SER A 58 -7.15 4.35 10.99
C SER A 58 -7.85 3.07 10.57
N GLU A 59 -8.85 2.63 11.32
CA GLU A 59 -9.54 1.34 11.11
C GLU A 59 -8.57 0.12 11.06
N ILE A 60 -7.39 0.27 11.64
CA ILE A 60 -6.35 -0.75 11.78
C ILE A 60 -6.15 -1.05 13.27
N VAL A 61 -6.10 -2.33 13.62
CA VAL A 61 -5.80 -2.79 14.97
C VAL A 61 -4.36 -3.27 15.02
N ILE A 62 -3.48 -2.48 15.62
CA ILE A 62 -2.07 -2.85 15.85
C ILE A 62 -2.02 -3.74 17.11
N SER A 63 -1.55 -4.98 16.94
CA SER A 63 -1.45 -5.98 18.00
C SER A 63 -0.05 -6.06 18.62
N GLU A 64 0.99 -5.78 17.83
CA GLU A 64 2.38 -5.74 18.30
C GLU A 64 3.09 -4.52 17.72
N ALA A 65 3.88 -3.86 18.56
CA ALA A 65 4.76 -2.77 18.16
C ALA A 65 6.12 -2.90 18.88
N SER A 66 7.19 -2.89 18.10
CA SER A 66 8.56 -2.90 18.59
C SER A 66 9.43 -1.94 17.80
N ALA A 67 10.48 -1.41 18.43
CA ALA A 67 11.44 -0.54 17.77
C ALA A 67 12.86 -0.88 18.19
N LYS A 68 13.80 -0.73 17.24
CA LYS A 68 15.22 -0.97 17.42
C LYS A 68 16.02 0.20 16.88
N THR A 69 16.91 0.75 17.69
CA THR A 69 17.84 1.80 17.27
C THR A 69 19.11 1.19 16.67
N SER A 70 19.78 1.97 15.83
CA SER A 70 21.12 1.63 15.31
C SER A 70 22.19 1.53 16.40
N GLU A 71 21.99 2.18 17.55
CA GLU A 71 22.88 2.15 18.72
C GLU A 71 22.70 0.90 19.59
N GLY A 72 21.69 0.07 19.28
CA GLY A 72 21.47 -1.24 19.90
C GLY A 72 20.34 -1.28 20.93
N ALA A 73 19.73 -0.14 21.28
CA ALA A 73 18.52 -0.13 22.09
C ALA A 73 17.36 -0.81 21.36
N GLU A 74 16.63 -1.69 22.04
CA GLU A 74 15.54 -2.48 21.47
C GLU A 74 14.39 -2.56 22.48
N TRP A 75 13.18 -2.29 22.01
CA TRP A 75 11.98 -2.27 22.83
C TRP A 75 10.87 -3.04 22.13
N SER A 76 10.13 -3.82 22.92
CA SER A 76 8.94 -4.57 22.49
C SER A 76 7.72 -4.11 23.29
N ASN A 77 6.52 -4.42 22.78
CA ASN A 77 5.25 -4.07 23.41
C ASN A 77 5.13 -2.56 23.70
N LEU A 78 5.56 -1.73 22.75
CA LEU A 78 5.46 -0.27 22.89
C LEU A 78 3.99 0.14 23.11
N PRO A 79 3.70 1.04 24.07
CA PRO A 79 2.34 1.53 24.29
C PRO A 79 1.78 2.20 23.04
N ILE A 80 0.55 1.83 22.66
CA ILE A 80 -0.12 2.29 21.44
C ILE A 80 -1.25 3.25 21.82
N GLU A 81 -1.06 4.54 21.51
CA GLU A 81 -2.05 5.60 21.76
C GLU A 81 -2.74 5.97 20.45
N TYR A 82 -4.02 5.62 20.29
CA TYR A 82 -4.83 5.98 19.13
C TYR A 82 -5.48 7.35 19.31
N ASP A 83 -5.45 8.16 18.24
CA ASP A 83 -6.18 9.40 18.11
C ASP A 83 -7.08 9.31 16.87
N SER A 84 -8.33 8.92 17.09
CA SER A 84 -9.32 8.72 16.03
C SER A 84 -9.72 10.01 15.33
N LYS A 85 -9.62 11.16 16.01
CA LYS A 85 -9.92 12.48 15.43
C LYS A 85 -8.93 12.82 14.32
N TRP A 86 -7.65 12.53 14.56
CA TRP A 86 -6.58 12.83 13.59
C TRP A 86 -6.13 11.62 12.77
N MET A 87 -6.72 10.45 13.00
CA MET A 87 -6.33 9.19 12.33
C MET A 87 -4.84 8.92 12.53
N THR A 88 -4.33 9.15 13.75
CA THR A 88 -2.93 8.95 14.10
C THR A 88 -2.76 7.98 15.24
N VAL A 89 -1.60 7.33 15.28
CA VAL A 89 -1.12 6.53 16.38
C VAL A 89 0.16 7.16 16.91
N THR A 90 0.32 7.18 18.23
CA THR A 90 1.56 7.55 18.91
C THR A 90 2.09 6.35 19.67
N LEU A 91 3.35 5.98 19.40
CA LEU A 91 4.11 5.01 20.18
C LEU A 91 5.08 5.75 21.09
N ARG A 92 4.99 5.52 22.41
CA ARG A 92 5.93 6.10 23.38
C ARG A 92 7.20 5.24 23.45
N LEU A 93 8.34 5.84 23.21
CA LEU A 93 9.65 5.21 23.38
C LEU A 93 10.07 5.34 24.86
N PRO A 94 10.66 4.31 25.48
CA PRO A 94 11.06 4.35 26.89
C PRO A 94 12.12 5.41 27.22
N GLU A 95 12.89 5.85 26.23
CA GLU A 95 13.89 6.90 26.35
C GLU A 95 13.90 7.82 25.12
N GLU A 96 14.57 8.97 25.25
CA GLU A 96 14.75 9.88 24.13
C GLU A 96 15.77 9.29 23.15
N VAL A 97 15.35 9.14 21.90
CA VAL A 97 16.22 8.67 20.82
C VAL A 97 16.83 9.86 20.13
N ALA A 98 18.16 9.90 20.08
CA ALA A 98 18.92 10.91 19.37
C ALA A 98 18.73 10.80 17.85
N LYS A 99 19.32 11.73 17.11
CA LYS A 99 19.34 11.67 15.64
C LYS A 99 20.05 10.39 15.18
N GLY A 100 19.37 9.55 14.39
CA GLY A 100 19.91 8.28 13.91
C GLY A 100 18.86 7.35 13.32
N ASP A 101 19.28 6.16 12.92
CA ASP A 101 18.39 5.18 12.30
C ASP A 101 17.63 4.37 13.34
N VAL A 102 16.33 4.15 13.08
CA VAL A 102 15.41 3.34 13.87
C VAL A 102 14.65 2.40 12.96
N THR A 103 14.53 1.14 13.35
CA THR A 103 13.66 0.16 12.70
C THR A 103 12.41 0.00 13.56
N LEU A 104 11.24 0.29 12.99
CA LEU A 104 9.94 0.06 13.61
C LEU A 104 9.31 -1.19 13.01
N THR A 105 8.86 -2.14 13.84
CA THR A 105 8.16 -3.34 13.39
C THR A 105 6.76 -3.36 13.99
N LEU A 106 5.76 -3.59 13.14
CA LEU A 106 4.34 -3.60 13.51
C LEU A 106 3.67 -4.87 13.01
N LYS A 107 2.79 -5.45 13.84
CA LYS A 107 1.77 -6.41 13.40
C LYS A 107 0.40 -5.81 13.60
N PHE A 108 -0.47 -5.99 12.63
CA PHE A 108 -1.78 -5.39 12.64
C PHE A 108 -2.80 -6.21 11.86
N THR A 109 -4.08 -5.90 12.07
CA THR A 109 -5.19 -6.40 11.28
C THR A 109 -6.06 -5.25 10.80
N GLY A 110 -6.75 -5.47 9.69
CA GLY A 110 -7.73 -4.54 9.14
C GLY A 110 -8.89 -5.27 8.46
N VAL A 111 -9.84 -4.48 7.95
CA VAL A 111 -11.05 -4.96 7.29
C VAL A 111 -11.03 -4.54 5.83
N LEU A 112 -11.39 -5.48 4.94
CA LEU A 112 -11.68 -5.19 3.54
C LEU A 112 -13.07 -4.53 3.46
N ASN A 113 -13.09 -3.21 3.61
CA ASN A 113 -14.31 -2.40 3.56
C ASN A 113 -14.96 -2.41 2.15
N ASP A 114 -16.17 -1.88 2.01
CA ASP A 114 -16.90 -1.75 0.74
C ASP A 114 -17.09 -0.28 0.31
N LYS A 115 -16.20 0.61 0.75
CA LYS A 115 -16.26 2.06 0.53
C LYS A 115 -15.38 2.55 -0.63
N MET A 116 -14.76 1.63 -1.39
CA MET A 116 -13.90 1.93 -2.55
C MET A 116 -12.67 2.80 -2.23
N HIS A 117 -12.14 2.70 -1.00
CA HIS A 117 -10.93 3.40 -0.55
C HIS A 117 -10.16 2.57 0.47
N GLY A 118 -8.85 2.84 0.62
CA GLY A 118 -7.98 1.98 1.42
C GLY A 118 -7.82 0.62 0.73
N PHE A 119 -7.74 -0.46 1.51
CA PHE A 119 -7.73 -1.83 1.01
C PHE A 119 -9.14 -2.40 1.19
N TYR A 120 -9.85 -2.53 0.08
CA TYR A 120 -11.30 -2.69 0.08
C TYR A 120 -11.69 -3.89 -0.80
N ARG A 121 -12.85 -4.48 -0.53
CA ARG A 121 -13.43 -5.55 -1.36
C ARG A 121 -14.26 -4.96 -2.50
N SER A 122 -14.16 -5.58 -3.67
CA SER A 122 -15.09 -5.43 -4.78
C SER A 122 -15.61 -6.80 -5.16
N SER A 123 -16.66 -6.85 -5.99
CA SER A 123 -17.26 -8.12 -6.38
C SER A 123 -17.79 -8.11 -7.81
N TYR A 124 -17.91 -9.29 -8.40
CA TYR A 124 -18.48 -9.48 -9.73
C TYR A 124 -19.27 -10.79 -9.79
N LYS A 125 -20.15 -10.90 -10.79
CA LYS A 125 -20.80 -12.16 -11.13
C LYS A 125 -19.96 -12.91 -12.15
N ALA A 126 -19.54 -14.12 -11.82
CA ALA A 126 -18.89 -15.04 -12.75
C ALA A 126 -19.88 -15.56 -13.81
N ALA A 127 -19.36 -16.25 -14.83
CA ALA A 127 -20.16 -16.77 -15.94
C ALA A 127 -21.24 -17.79 -15.51
N ASP A 128 -20.98 -18.51 -14.42
CA ASP A 128 -21.93 -19.45 -13.79
C ASP A 128 -22.99 -18.74 -12.91
N GLY A 129 -22.92 -17.41 -12.79
CA GLY A 129 -23.79 -16.60 -11.95
C GLY A 129 -23.35 -16.46 -10.50
N THR A 130 -22.27 -17.14 -10.09
CA THR A 130 -21.73 -17.09 -8.73
C THR A 130 -21.11 -15.73 -8.43
N GLN A 131 -21.40 -15.17 -7.25
CA GLN A 131 -20.74 -13.95 -6.78
C GLN A 131 -19.30 -14.28 -6.39
N ARG A 132 -18.33 -13.58 -7.00
CA ARG A 132 -16.90 -13.65 -6.69
C ARG A 132 -16.44 -12.34 -6.09
N TYR A 133 -15.43 -12.41 -5.23
CA TYR A 133 -14.85 -11.26 -4.56
C TYR A 133 -13.40 -11.07 -4.96
N LEU A 134 -12.96 -9.83 -4.93
CA LEU A 134 -11.57 -9.41 -5.08
C LEU A 134 -11.29 -8.31 -4.05
N ALA A 135 -10.02 -8.07 -3.77
CA ALA A 135 -9.56 -6.93 -2.99
C ALA A 135 -8.69 -6.02 -3.84
N SER A 136 -8.85 -4.72 -3.67
CA SER A 136 -8.13 -3.69 -4.41
C SER A 136 -7.78 -2.52 -3.51
N THR A 137 -6.82 -1.71 -3.92
CA THR A 137 -6.39 -0.52 -3.19
C THR A 137 -6.77 0.76 -3.92
N GLN A 138 -7.26 1.76 -3.18
CA GLN A 138 -7.37 3.15 -3.63
C GLN A 138 -6.91 4.06 -2.49
N PHE A 139 -5.68 4.57 -2.57
CA PHE A 139 -5.05 5.31 -1.47
C PHE A 139 -5.10 6.83 -1.60
N GLU A 140 -5.26 7.36 -2.82
CA GLU A 140 -5.32 8.80 -2.98
C GLU A 140 -6.64 9.37 -2.41
N SER A 141 -6.62 10.43 -1.59
CA SER A 141 -5.43 11.21 -1.18
C SER A 141 -4.80 10.81 0.17
N THR A 142 -5.53 10.17 1.08
CA THR A 142 -5.08 9.91 2.46
C THR A 142 -5.59 8.57 3.01
N TYR A 143 -5.70 7.56 2.15
CA TYR A 143 -6.31 6.28 2.50
C TYR A 143 -5.30 5.13 2.65
N ALA A 144 -4.00 5.34 2.40
CA ALA A 144 -2.98 4.34 2.70
C ALA A 144 -2.98 3.96 4.19
N ARG A 145 -3.27 4.93 5.07
CA ARG A 145 -3.44 4.75 6.52
C ARG A 145 -4.57 3.79 6.95
N LEU A 146 -5.47 3.43 6.03
CA LEU A 146 -6.52 2.42 6.24
C LEU A 146 -6.05 0.99 5.89
N SER A 147 -4.79 0.83 5.49
CA SER A 147 -4.26 -0.44 4.97
C SER A 147 -2.97 -0.84 5.63
N PHE A 148 -2.11 0.12 5.96
CA PHE A 148 -0.94 -0.09 6.80
C PHE A 148 -0.58 1.20 7.54
N PRO A 149 -0.10 1.12 8.78
CA PRO A 149 0.39 2.28 9.51
C PRO A 149 1.55 2.99 8.79
N CYS A 150 1.43 4.29 8.52
CA CYS A 150 2.46 4.99 7.73
C CYS A 150 2.49 6.50 7.94
N TRP A 151 3.57 7.15 7.48
CA TRP A 151 3.65 8.61 7.40
C TRP A 151 2.90 9.08 6.15
N ASP A 152 1.57 8.98 6.20
CA ASP A 152 0.67 9.21 5.07
C ASP A 152 0.49 10.71 4.72
N GLU A 153 1.59 11.37 4.35
CA GLU A 153 1.61 12.69 3.71
C GLU A 153 2.54 12.64 2.49
N PRO A 154 2.20 13.27 1.34
CA PRO A 154 2.96 13.12 0.11
C PRO A 154 4.46 13.48 0.19
N LEU A 155 4.86 14.30 1.17
CA LEU A 155 6.25 14.70 1.40
C LEU A 155 7.12 13.53 1.91
N TYR A 156 6.54 12.58 2.64
CA TYR A 156 7.26 11.44 3.21
C TYR A 156 7.39 10.33 2.17
N LYS A 157 8.30 10.53 1.21
CA LYS A 157 8.61 9.52 0.21
C LYS A 157 9.55 8.46 0.75
N ALA A 158 9.32 7.21 0.35
CA ALA A 158 10.13 6.05 0.72
C ALA A 158 10.16 5.04 -0.43
N THR A 159 10.96 3.99 -0.26
CA THR A 159 10.90 2.78 -1.10
C THR A 159 10.03 1.73 -0.41
N PHE A 160 9.43 0.83 -1.19
CA PHE A 160 8.49 -0.18 -0.70
C PHE A 160 8.84 -1.55 -1.27
N ASP A 161 9.02 -2.52 -0.38
CA ASP A 161 8.97 -3.95 -0.69
C ASP A 161 7.57 -4.44 -0.30
N VAL A 162 6.84 -5.03 -1.25
CA VAL A 162 5.51 -5.58 -1.01
C VAL A 162 5.56 -7.10 -1.14
N THR A 163 4.93 -7.79 -0.19
CA THR A 163 4.71 -9.22 -0.20
C THR A 163 3.23 -9.51 0.05
N LEU A 164 2.61 -10.32 -0.81
CA LEU A 164 1.21 -10.73 -0.69
C LEU A 164 1.13 -12.24 -0.45
N VAL A 165 0.40 -12.64 0.59
CA VAL A 165 0.11 -14.04 0.92
C VAL A 165 -1.36 -14.31 0.61
N VAL A 166 -1.63 -15.05 -0.47
CA VAL A 166 -2.99 -15.21 -1.04
C VAL A 166 -3.30 -16.67 -1.30
N ASP A 167 -4.57 -17.02 -1.53
CA ASP A 167 -4.92 -18.36 -2.03
C ASP A 167 -4.26 -18.62 -3.39
N GLU A 168 -3.78 -19.85 -3.60
CA GLU A 168 -2.93 -20.22 -4.74
C GLU A 168 -3.56 -19.85 -6.10
N HIS A 169 -4.88 -20.08 -6.24
CA HIS A 169 -5.66 -19.82 -7.44
C HIS A 169 -5.89 -18.33 -7.73
N LEU A 170 -5.64 -17.42 -6.77
CA LEU A 170 -5.85 -15.99 -6.96
C LEU A 170 -4.66 -15.35 -7.64
N THR A 171 -4.92 -14.38 -8.51
CA THR A 171 -3.88 -13.46 -9.00
C THR A 171 -3.59 -12.43 -7.91
N ALA A 172 -2.30 -12.13 -7.70
CA ALA A 172 -1.84 -11.04 -6.87
C ALA A 172 -1.04 -10.09 -7.74
N LEU A 173 -1.27 -8.79 -7.62
CA LEU A 173 -0.58 -7.74 -8.38
C LEU A 173 -0.12 -6.65 -7.42
N SER A 174 1.00 -6.00 -7.73
CA SER A 174 1.48 -4.79 -7.07
C SER A 174 2.28 -3.93 -8.07
N ASN A 175 2.85 -2.81 -7.61
CA ASN A 175 3.55 -1.85 -8.47
C ASN A 175 4.71 -2.48 -9.26
N MET A 176 5.53 -3.30 -8.59
CA MET A 176 6.76 -3.86 -9.19
C MET A 176 6.53 -5.27 -9.77
N GLY A 177 7.50 -5.76 -10.55
CA GLY A 177 7.50 -7.15 -11.02
C GLY A 177 7.73 -8.15 -9.87
N VAL A 178 7.23 -9.37 -10.04
CA VAL A 178 7.46 -10.49 -9.10
C VAL A 178 8.94 -10.86 -9.11
N VAL A 179 9.56 -10.94 -7.92
CA VAL A 179 10.96 -11.37 -7.74
C VAL A 179 11.07 -12.75 -7.10
N SER A 180 10.03 -13.18 -6.37
CA SER A 180 9.94 -14.52 -5.81
C SER A 180 8.48 -14.91 -5.65
N GLU A 181 8.15 -16.16 -5.95
CA GLU A 181 6.85 -16.76 -5.66
C GLU A 181 7.09 -18.13 -5.01
N ASN A 182 6.47 -18.36 -3.86
CA ASN A 182 6.54 -19.64 -3.15
C ASN A 182 5.13 -20.15 -2.88
N VAL A 183 4.85 -21.38 -3.28
CA VAL A 183 3.54 -22.03 -3.11
C VAL A 183 3.65 -23.10 -2.03
N GLY A 184 2.69 -23.13 -1.11
CA GLY A 184 2.65 -24.08 -0.01
C GLY A 184 1.36 -23.97 0.80
N ASP A 185 0.86 -25.09 1.31
CA ASP A 185 -0.32 -25.15 2.19
C ASP A 185 -1.59 -24.49 1.60
N GLY A 186 -1.78 -24.59 0.28
CA GLY A 186 -2.93 -24.00 -0.44
C GLY A 186 -2.88 -22.47 -0.60
N LYS A 187 -1.77 -21.86 -0.18
CA LYS A 187 -1.47 -20.44 -0.35
C LYS A 187 -0.27 -20.25 -1.27
N LYS A 188 -0.09 -19.03 -1.74
CA LYS A 188 1.16 -18.55 -2.33
C LYS A 188 1.60 -17.24 -1.71
N THR A 189 2.91 -17.10 -1.57
CA THR A 189 3.57 -15.88 -1.11
C THR A 189 4.31 -15.26 -2.29
N VAL A 190 3.83 -14.11 -2.75
CA VAL A 190 4.36 -13.38 -3.89
C VAL A 190 5.11 -12.16 -3.37
N LYS A 191 6.43 -12.13 -3.56
CA LYS A 191 7.27 -10.97 -3.26
C LYS A 191 7.55 -10.18 -4.53
N TYR A 192 7.34 -8.87 -4.47
CA TYR A 192 7.61 -7.93 -5.56
C TYR A 192 8.96 -7.23 -5.35
N GLY A 193 9.52 -6.69 -6.44
CA GLY A 193 10.73 -5.87 -6.38
C GLY A 193 10.53 -4.58 -5.57
N THR A 194 11.64 -3.98 -5.13
CA THR A 194 11.63 -2.69 -4.44
C THR A 194 11.21 -1.56 -5.38
N THR A 195 10.25 -0.73 -4.95
CA THR A 195 9.82 0.43 -5.74
C THR A 195 10.89 1.54 -5.76
N PRO A 196 10.87 2.44 -6.77
CA PRO A 196 11.53 3.74 -6.65
C PRO A 196 10.99 4.56 -5.47
N ILE A 197 11.69 5.63 -5.12
CA ILE A 197 11.23 6.56 -4.08
C ILE A 197 9.90 7.19 -4.52
N MET A 198 8.83 6.89 -3.79
CA MET A 198 7.47 7.34 -4.08
C MET A 198 6.70 7.66 -2.81
N SER A 199 5.54 8.31 -2.96
CA SER A 199 4.65 8.64 -1.83
C SER A 199 3.71 7.46 -1.52
N THR A 200 3.23 7.37 -0.28
CA THR A 200 2.36 6.29 0.22
C THR A 200 1.10 6.09 -0.63
N TYR A 201 0.51 7.17 -1.16
CA TYR A 201 -0.72 7.10 -1.95
C TYR A 201 -0.58 6.40 -3.30
N LEU A 202 0.66 6.14 -3.77
CA LEU A 202 0.96 5.41 -5.00
C LEU A 202 1.21 3.91 -4.77
N VAL A 203 1.38 3.48 -3.52
CA VAL A 203 1.45 2.06 -3.19
C VAL A 203 0.13 1.42 -3.59
N ALA A 204 0.19 0.30 -4.29
CA ALA A 204 -1.02 -0.38 -4.68
C ALA A 204 -0.84 -1.89 -4.81
N PHE A 205 -1.91 -2.61 -4.52
CA PHE A 205 -1.97 -4.06 -4.61
C PHE A 205 -3.40 -4.53 -4.85
N VAL A 206 -3.52 -5.60 -5.63
CA VAL A 206 -4.81 -6.19 -6.02
C VAL A 206 -4.73 -7.69 -5.88
N VAL A 207 -5.79 -8.30 -5.37
CA VAL A 207 -5.92 -9.75 -5.20
C VAL A 207 -7.29 -10.21 -5.68
N GLY A 208 -7.33 -11.16 -6.61
CA GLY A 208 -8.57 -11.69 -7.17
C GLY A 208 -8.32 -12.62 -8.35
N GLU A 209 -9.37 -13.19 -8.94
CA GLU A 209 -9.26 -13.88 -10.21
C GLU A 209 -9.26 -12.83 -11.34
N PHE A 210 -8.25 -12.86 -12.21
CA PHE A 210 -8.13 -11.94 -13.34
C PHE A 210 -7.57 -12.67 -14.56
N ASP A 211 -8.07 -12.28 -15.73
CA ASP A 211 -7.44 -12.53 -17.02
C ASP A 211 -6.77 -11.23 -17.50
N TYR A 212 -5.81 -11.33 -18.40
CA TYR A 212 -5.22 -10.15 -19.04
C TYR A 212 -4.94 -10.36 -20.54
N VAL A 213 -4.85 -9.23 -21.23
CA VAL A 213 -4.18 -9.10 -22.54
C VAL A 213 -2.87 -8.37 -22.33
N GLU A 214 -1.83 -8.71 -23.09
CA GLU A 214 -0.51 -8.09 -22.98
C GLU A 214 0.06 -7.59 -24.31
N SER A 215 0.92 -6.59 -24.20
CA SER A 215 1.75 -6.05 -25.26
C SER A 215 3.09 -5.63 -24.67
N GLN A 216 3.99 -5.13 -25.52
CA GLN A 216 5.27 -4.59 -25.08
C GLN A 216 5.58 -3.32 -25.86
N THR A 217 6.05 -2.28 -25.18
CA THR A 217 6.53 -1.07 -25.85
C THR A 217 7.84 -1.35 -26.58
N LYS A 218 8.24 -0.49 -27.53
CA LYS A 218 9.56 -0.53 -28.17
C LYS A 218 10.72 -0.47 -27.17
N GLY A 219 10.51 0.20 -26.04
CA GLY A 219 11.49 0.31 -24.94
C GLY A 219 11.54 -0.94 -24.04
N GLY A 220 10.73 -1.96 -24.31
CA GLY A 220 10.72 -3.22 -23.57
C GLY A 220 9.80 -3.26 -22.34
N VAL A 221 9.02 -2.21 -22.09
CA VAL A 221 8.07 -2.17 -20.96
C VAL A 221 6.90 -3.11 -21.25
N ALA A 222 6.66 -4.06 -20.35
CA ALA A 222 5.51 -4.96 -20.44
C ALA A 222 4.22 -4.20 -20.12
N MET A 223 3.27 -4.20 -21.06
CA MET A 223 1.98 -3.54 -20.91
C MET A 223 0.90 -4.59 -20.73
N ARG A 224 0.07 -4.47 -19.70
CA ARG A 224 -1.04 -5.42 -19.48
C ARG A 224 -2.33 -4.71 -19.14
N VAL A 225 -3.44 -5.25 -19.63
CA VAL A 225 -4.78 -4.84 -19.20
C VAL A 225 -5.46 -6.04 -18.55
N TYR A 226 -5.65 -5.96 -17.24
CA TYR A 226 -6.33 -6.97 -16.43
C TYR A 226 -7.82 -6.70 -16.35
N SER A 227 -8.61 -7.76 -16.37
CA SER A 227 -10.06 -7.73 -16.21
C SER A 227 -10.54 -9.01 -15.52
N VAL A 228 -11.76 -8.98 -14.98
CA VAL A 228 -12.38 -10.20 -14.44
C VAL A 228 -12.51 -11.28 -15.53
N PRO A 229 -12.47 -12.57 -15.17
CA PRO A 229 -12.47 -13.65 -16.15
C PRO A 229 -13.60 -13.56 -17.17
N GLY A 230 -13.27 -13.83 -18.44
CA GLY A 230 -14.22 -13.78 -19.56
C GLY A 230 -14.52 -12.38 -20.11
N LYS A 231 -13.75 -11.34 -19.71
CA LYS A 231 -13.85 -9.97 -20.27
C LYS A 231 -12.56 -9.44 -20.88
N LYS A 232 -11.49 -10.24 -20.95
CA LYS A 232 -10.15 -9.76 -21.34
C LYS A 232 -10.08 -9.14 -22.74
N GLU A 233 -10.88 -9.64 -23.67
CA GLU A 233 -10.93 -9.14 -25.05
C GLU A 233 -11.41 -7.68 -25.11
N GLN A 234 -12.18 -7.22 -24.10
CA GLN A 234 -12.60 -5.82 -23.98
C GLN A 234 -11.42 -4.88 -23.64
N GLY A 235 -10.29 -5.43 -23.19
CA GLY A 235 -9.08 -4.70 -22.85
C GLY A 235 -8.16 -4.39 -24.05
N GLU A 236 -8.38 -4.98 -25.22
CA GLU A 236 -7.46 -4.86 -26.37
C GLU A 236 -7.27 -3.41 -26.84
N PHE A 237 -8.38 -2.65 -26.94
CA PHE A 237 -8.30 -1.24 -27.33
C PHE A 237 -7.54 -0.40 -26.29
N ALA A 238 -7.80 -0.64 -25.00
CA ALA A 238 -7.11 0.06 -23.92
C ALA A 238 -5.60 -0.27 -23.93
N LEU A 239 -5.25 -1.53 -24.21
CA LEU A 239 -3.88 -2.00 -24.30
C LEU A 239 -3.13 -1.32 -25.45
N GLU A 240 -3.72 -1.28 -26.65
CA GLU A 240 -3.11 -0.61 -27.80
C GLU A 240 -2.86 0.88 -27.50
N LEU A 241 -3.89 1.56 -26.99
CA LEU A 241 -3.82 2.99 -26.69
C LEU A 241 -2.78 3.29 -25.59
N ALA A 242 -2.78 2.54 -24.49
CA ALA A 242 -1.85 2.73 -23.38
C ALA A 242 -0.39 2.50 -23.81
N THR A 243 -0.14 1.46 -24.62
CA THR A 243 1.20 1.16 -25.14
C THR A 243 1.71 2.32 -26.00
N ARG A 244 0.88 2.83 -26.92
CA ARG A 244 1.22 3.98 -27.76
C ARG A 244 1.39 5.27 -26.96
N ALA A 245 0.57 5.47 -25.92
CA ALA A 245 0.65 6.64 -25.07
C ALA A 245 1.97 6.69 -24.29
N ILE A 246 2.42 5.58 -23.71
CA ILE A 246 3.73 5.52 -23.02
C ILE A 246 4.86 5.82 -24.00
N GLU A 247 4.87 5.22 -25.19
CA GLU A 247 5.89 5.53 -26.20
C GLU A 247 5.91 7.02 -26.56
N TRP A 248 4.72 7.60 -26.79
CA TRP A 248 4.61 9.02 -27.08
C TRP A 248 5.10 9.90 -25.92
N TYR A 249 4.75 9.57 -24.68
CA TYR A 249 5.23 10.30 -23.51
C TYR A 249 6.75 10.18 -23.31
N ASN A 250 7.33 9.00 -23.57
CA ASN A 250 8.78 8.83 -23.53
C ASN A 250 9.47 9.75 -24.55
N GLU A 251 8.97 9.78 -25.79
CA GLU A 251 9.49 10.67 -26.85
C GLU A 251 9.30 12.15 -26.50
N TRP A 252 8.10 12.51 -26.01
CA TRP A 252 7.73 13.89 -25.71
C TRP A 252 8.52 14.47 -24.53
N PHE A 253 8.65 13.73 -23.44
CA PHE A 253 9.39 14.18 -22.26
C PHE A 253 10.90 13.95 -22.38
N GLY A 254 11.34 13.10 -23.32
CA GLY A 254 12.74 12.69 -23.45
C GLY A 254 13.24 11.86 -22.26
N ILE A 255 12.32 11.21 -21.54
CA ILE A 255 12.59 10.39 -20.36
C ILE A 255 11.79 9.11 -20.50
N ASP A 256 12.46 7.97 -20.46
CA ASP A 256 11.79 6.67 -20.52
C ASP A 256 10.99 6.38 -19.25
N TYR A 257 9.86 5.71 -19.43
CA TYR A 257 9.08 5.14 -18.33
C TYR A 257 9.98 4.26 -17.44
N PRO A 258 10.04 4.52 -16.12
CA PRO A 258 11.12 3.99 -15.28
C PRO A 258 10.89 2.57 -14.75
N LEU A 259 9.69 2.01 -14.91
CA LEU A 259 9.35 0.68 -14.39
C LEU A 259 9.35 -0.37 -15.51
N PRO A 260 9.65 -1.65 -15.20
CA PRO A 260 9.72 -2.71 -16.20
C PRO A 260 8.34 -3.14 -16.75
N LYS A 261 7.26 -2.76 -16.07
CA LYS A 261 5.88 -3.08 -16.45
C LYS A 261 4.95 -1.90 -16.15
N CYS A 262 3.81 -1.87 -16.82
CA CYS A 262 2.66 -1.05 -16.44
C CYS A 262 1.39 -1.87 -16.64
N ASP A 263 0.70 -2.14 -15.53
CA ASP A 263 -0.57 -2.88 -15.54
C ASP A 263 -1.74 -1.90 -15.35
N LEU A 264 -2.77 -2.04 -16.19
CA LEU A 264 -4.05 -1.34 -16.08
C LEU A 264 -5.11 -2.34 -15.64
N ILE A 265 -5.80 -2.09 -14.53
CA ILE A 265 -6.72 -3.07 -13.95
C ILE A 265 -8.15 -2.53 -13.95
N ALA A 266 -9.06 -3.23 -14.64
CA ALA A 266 -10.48 -2.93 -14.64
C ALA A 266 -11.14 -3.50 -13.38
N ILE A 267 -11.35 -2.64 -12.38
CA ILE A 267 -12.02 -3.01 -11.12
C ILE A 267 -13.54 -2.78 -11.25
N PRO A 268 -14.40 -3.78 -10.95
CA PRO A 268 -15.86 -3.66 -11.08
C PRO A 268 -16.47 -2.51 -10.25
N ASP A 269 -16.05 -2.39 -8.98
CA ASP A 269 -16.46 -1.33 -8.07
C ASP A 269 -15.28 -0.37 -7.85
N PHE A 270 -15.27 0.72 -8.61
CA PHE A 270 -14.22 1.73 -8.53
C PHE A 270 -14.83 3.13 -8.51
N SER A 271 -14.45 3.92 -7.51
CA SER A 271 -15.04 5.25 -7.23
C SER A 271 -14.60 6.33 -8.24
N MET A 272 -13.51 6.09 -8.96
CA MET A 272 -12.92 6.99 -9.95
C MET A 272 -13.11 6.37 -11.34
N GLY A 273 -13.47 7.14 -12.37
CA GLY A 273 -13.71 6.61 -13.73
C GLY A 273 -12.44 6.18 -14.50
N ILE A 274 -11.38 5.72 -13.82
CA ILE A 274 -10.08 5.35 -14.41
C ILE A 274 -9.67 3.93 -14.03
N TYR A 275 -8.65 3.38 -14.70
CA TYR A 275 -8.00 2.13 -14.30
C TYR A 275 -7.11 2.35 -13.08
N LEU A 276 -6.97 1.33 -12.23
CA LEU A 276 -5.84 1.31 -11.29
C LEU A 276 -4.57 1.02 -12.09
N PHE A 277 -3.54 1.85 -11.92
CA PHE A 277 -2.24 1.72 -12.57
C PHE A 277 -1.24 1.12 -11.59
N LEU A 278 -0.68 -0.04 -11.93
CA LEU A 278 0.37 -0.72 -11.14
C LEU A 278 1.69 -0.82 -11.90
#